data_AF-A0AAJ2Q4S4-F1
#
_entry.id   AF-A0AAJ2Q4S4-F1
#
_cell.length_a   1.000
_cell.length_b   1.000
_cell.length_c   1.000
_cell.angle_alpha   90.00
_cell.angle_beta   90.00
_cell.angle_gamma   90.00
#
_symmetry.space_group_name_H-M   'P 1'
#
loop_
_entity.id
_entity.type
_entity.pdbx_description
1 polymer ?
#
loop_
_entity_poly.entity_id
_entity_poly.type
_entity_poly.pdbx_seq_one_letter_code
_entity_poly.pdbx_strand_id
1 'polypeptide(L)'
;MSDSYPCPCCGHRVLDAMPGSYEICPVCFWEDDGVQFRWPTMAGGANKVSLIKAQGNYQHFGACPAETGHVAPVCAGTARSYDRW
;
A
#
# COMPACT_ATOMS: atom_id res chain seq x y z
N MET A 1 12.12 20.40 7.82
CA MET A 1 12.02 19.23 6.95
C MET A 1 10.71 18.58 7.32
N SER A 2 9.75 18.50 6.41
CA SER A 2 8.52 17.73 6.66
C SER A 2 8.94 16.26 6.74
N ASP A 3 8.98 15.72 7.95
CA ASP A 3 9.33 14.32 8.19
C ASP A 3 8.14 13.45 7.74
N SER A 4 8.09 13.10 6.45
CA SER A 4 7.09 12.19 5.93
C SER A 4 7.42 10.74 6.29
N TYR A 5 6.37 10.01 6.67
CA TYR A 5 6.44 8.62 7.08
C TYR A 5 6.27 7.69 5.87
N PRO A 6 6.94 6.53 5.86
CA PRO A 6 6.81 5.57 4.79
C PRO A 6 5.46 4.87 4.84
N CYS A 7 4.82 4.73 3.67
CA CYS A 7 3.66 3.85 3.54
C CYS A 7 4.09 2.40 3.82
N PRO A 8 3.39 1.65 4.69
CA PRO A 8 3.75 0.27 5.00
C PRO A 8 3.60 -0.69 3.81
N CYS A 9 2.81 -0.33 2.80
CA CYS A 9 2.60 -1.14 1.61
C CYS A 9 3.70 -0.92 0.55
N CYS A 10 3.89 0.33 0.08
CA CYS A 10 4.80 0.61 -1.04
C CYS A 10 6.17 1.18 -0.63
N GLY A 11 6.35 1.60 0.63
CA GLY A 11 7.60 2.16 1.15
C GLY A 11 7.87 3.63 0.80
N HIS A 12 7.07 4.26 -0.07
CA HIS A 12 7.21 5.69 -0.37
C HIS A 12 6.90 6.56 0.86
N ARG A 13 7.73 7.58 1.11
CA ARG A 13 7.58 8.54 2.21
C ARG A 13 6.60 9.65 1.86
N VAL A 14 5.31 9.37 2.04
CA VAL A 14 4.21 10.23 1.58
C VAL A 14 3.10 10.40 2.62
N LEU A 15 3.25 9.80 3.80
CA LEU A 15 2.30 9.94 4.90
C LEU A 15 2.76 11.09 5.80
N ASP A 16 1.83 11.89 6.31
CA ASP A 16 2.14 13.04 7.17
C ASP A 16 2.19 12.65 8.66
N ALA A 17 1.70 11.45 9.00
CA ALA A 17 1.65 10.93 10.36
C ALA A 17 2.25 9.51 10.51
N MET A 18 2.52 9.14 11.76
CA MET A 18 3.08 7.85 12.16
C MET A 18 2.11 6.69 11.81
N PRO A 19 2.62 5.45 11.53
CA PRO A 19 1.79 4.32 11.16
C PRO A 19 0.56 4.09 12.04
N GLY A 20 -0.56 3.78 11.39
CA GLY A 20 -1.89 3.76 12.00
C GLY A 20 -2.61 5.12 11.92
N SER A 21 -2.21 6.00 11.01
CA SER A 21 -2.82 7.32 10.83
C SER A 21 -4.15 7.30 10.08
N TYR A 22 -4.51 6.16 9.47
CA TYR A 22 -5.64 6.00 8.54
C TYR A 22 -5.52 6.85 7.27
N GLU A 23 -4.33 7.40 6.99
CA GLU A 23 -4.08 8.12 5.76
C GLU A 23 -4.02 7.17 4.56
N ILE A 24 -4.54 7.62 3.43
CA ILE A 24 -4.49 6.87 2.18
C ILE A 24 -3.23 7.25 1.42
N CYS A 25 -2.37 6.29 1.15
CA CYS A 25 -1.18 6.50 0.36
C CYS A 25 -1.55 6.94 -1.07
N PRO A 26 -1.14 8.14 -1.55
CA PRO A 26 -1.47 8.61 -2.90
C PRO A 26 -0.75 7.82 -4.01
N VAL A 27 0.21 6.96 -3.66
CA VAL A 27 0.97 6.14 -4.62
C VAL A 27 0.30 4.80 -4.85
N CYS A 28 -0.04 4.08 -3.77
CA CYS A 28 -0.52 2.70 -3.83
C CYS A 28 -1.96 2.51 -3.33
N PHE A 29 -2.60 3.58 -2.85
CA PHE A 29 -3.97 3.58 -2.32
C PHE A 29 -4.21 2.64 -1.14
N TRP A 30 -3.14 2.25 -0.44
CA TRP A 30 -3.23 1.57 0.85
C TRP A 30 -3.66 2.57 1.92
N GLU A 31 -4.70 2.24 2.68
CA GLU A 31 -5.06 2.98 3.89
C GLU A 31 -4.18 2.50 5.04
N ASP A 32 -3.53 3.44 5.73
CA ASP A 32 -2.60 3.19 6.83
C ASP A 32 -3.34 2.75 8.12
N ASP A 33 -3.94 1.57 8.04
CA ASP A 33 -4.67 0.95 9.13
C ASP A 33 -3.74 0.29 10.13
N GLY A 34 -3.79 0.76 11.38
CA GLY A 34 -2.95 0.28 12.46
C GLY A 34 -3.20 -1.18 12.82
N VAL A 35 -4.42 -1.69 12.60
CA VAL A 35 -4.78 -3.09 12.81
C VAL A 35 -4.03 -3.96 11.79
N GLN A 36 -4.19 -3.69 10.50
CA GLN A 36 -3.47 -4.43 9.46
C GLN A 36 -1.96 -4.19 9.47
N PHE A 37 -1.48 -3.08 10.04
CA PHE A 37 -0.06 -2.90 10.33
C PHE A 37 0.43 -3.83 11.44
N ARG A 38 -0.33 -3.97 12.54
CA ARG A 38 0.00 -4.85 13.67
C ARG A 38 -0.15 -6.34 13.33
N TRP A 39 -1.15 -6.69 12.52
CA TRP A 39 -1.45 -8.06 12.08
C TRP A 39 -1.39 -8.15 10.55
N PRO A 40 -0.18 -8.22 9.95
CA PRO A 40 0.02 -8.00 8.51
C PRO A 40 -0.51 -9.11 7.60
N THR A 41 -0.95 -10.23 8.17
CA THR A 41 -1.67 -11.30 7.47
C THR A 41 -3.20 -11.15 7.52
N MET A 42 -3.74 -10.25 8.36
CA MET A 42 -5.18 -10.01 8.48
C MET A 42 -5.70 -9.30 7.22
N ALA A 43 -6.78 -9.85 6.65
CA ALA A 43 -7.49 -9.27 5.51
C ALA A 43 -8.94 -8.91 5.92
N GLY A 44 -9.63 -8.14 5.08
CA GLY A 44 -11.04 -7.80 5.28
C GLY A 44 -11.32 -6.68 6.29
N GLY A 45 -10.31 -5.84 6.57
CA GLY A 45 -10.46 -4.60 7.34
C GLY A 45 -10.64 -3.38 6.42
N ALA A 46 -9.97 -2.28 6.75
CA ALA A 46 -9.87 -1.09 5.90
C ALA A 46 -9.43 -1.45 4.47
N ASN A 47 -8.44 -2.34 4.35
CA ASN A 47 -7.98 -2.87 3.09
C ASN A 47 -8.53 -4.29 2.85
N LYS A 48 -9.05 -4.53 1.63
CA LYS A 48 -9.60 -5.83 1.20
C LYS A 48 -8.61 -6.98 1.35
N VAL A 49 -7.34 -6.74 1.03
CA VAL A 49 -6.25 -7.72 1.15
C VAL A 49 -5.40 -7.42 2.37
N SER A 50 -4.64 -8.41 2.82
CA SER A 50 -3.67 -8.21 3.91
C SER A 50 -2.48 -7.35 3.49
N LEU A 51 -1.77 -6.77 4.45
CA LEU A 51 -0.60 -5.93 4.19
C LEU A 51 0.48 -6.69 3.41
N ILE A 52 0.77 -7.95 3.78
CA ILE A 52 1.75 -8.79 3.05
C ILE A 52 1.31 -9.01 1.60
N LYS A 53 0.02 -9.26 1.37
CA LYS A 53 -0.50 -9.46 0.02
C LYS A 53 -0.46 -8.15 -0.79
N ALA A 54 -0.74 -7.01 -0.17
CA ALA A 54 -0.65 -5.70 -0.82
C ALA A 54 0.79 -5.35 -1.21
N GLN A 55 1.76 -5.59 -0.32
CA GLN A 55 3.19 -5.43 -0.59
C GLN A 55 3.61 -6.28 -1.80
N GLY A 56 3.24 -7.56 -1.81
CA GLY A 56 3.52 -8.46 -2.94
C GLY A 56 2.85 -8.00 -4.24
N ASN A 57 1.58 -7.57 -4.17
CA ASN A 57 0.88 -7.02 -5.34
C ASN A 57 1.59 -5.78 -5.89
N TYR A 58 1.98 -4.85 -5.02
CA TYR A 58 2.69 -3.64 -5.42
C TYR A 58 4.05 -3.95 -6.05
N GLN A 59 4.81 -4.89 -5.47
CA GLN A 59 6.09 -5.32 -6.01
C GLN A 59 5.94 -5.97 -7.40
N HIS A 60 4.93 -6.83 -7.59
CA HIS A 60 4.74 -7.54 -8.84
C HIS A 60 4.11 -6.68 -9.95
N PHE A 61 3.24 -5.74 -9.59
CA PHE A 61 2.35 -5.10 -10.56
C PHE A 61 2.30 -3.58 -10.47
N GLY A 62 2.93 -2.97 -9.47
CA GLY A 62 2.77 -1.56 -9.16
C GLY A 62 1.36 -1.21 -8.70
N ALA A 63 1.00 0.06 -8.81
CA ALA A 63 -0.34 0.57 -8.51
C ALA A 63 -0.90 1.32 -9.72
N CYS A 64 -2.19 1.09 -10.00
CA CYS A 64 -2.96 1.87 -10.97
C CYS A 64 -3.78 2.93 -10.22
N PRO A 65 -4.08 4.08 -10.85
CA PRO A 65 -5.00 5.06 -10.30
C PRO A 65 -6.33 4.39 -9.94
N ALA A 66 -6.81 4.57 -8.71
CA ALA A 66 -8.04 3.95 -8.26
C ALA A 66 -9.25 4.59 -8.95
N GLU A 67 -9.92 3.85 -9.83
CA GLU A 67 -11.22 4.26 -10.41
C GLU A 67 -12.41 3.99 -9.46
N THR A 68 -12.19 3.26 -8.35
CA THR A 68 -13.15 3.14 -7.25
C THR A 68 -12.40 2.94 -5.93
N GLY A 69 -12.76 3.71 -4.90
CA GLY A 69 -12.03 3.88 -3.64
C GLY A 69 -11.95 2.68 -2.69
N HIS A 70 -11.62 1.48 -3.18
CA HIS A 70 -11.34 0.33 -2.34
C HIS A 70 -10.27 -0.56 -2.97
N VAL A 71 -9.01 -0.22 -2.67
CA VAL A 71 -7.76 -0.89 -3.02
C VAL A 71 -7.57 -1.05 -4.53
N ALA A 72 -6.62 -0.31 -5.11
CA ALA A 72 -6.37 -0.35 -6.55
C ALA A 72 -6.31 -1.80 -7.05
N PRO A 73 -7.11 -2.18 -8.06
CA PRO A 73 -6.87 -3.42 -8.75
C PRO A 73 -5.46 -3.35 -9.33
N VAL A 74 -4.80 -4.50 -9.27
CA VAL A 74 -3.54 -4.79 -9.94
C VAL A 74 -3.54 -4.16 -11.34
N CYS A 75 -2.54 -3.34 -11.70
CA CYS A 75 -2.38 -2.93 -13.10
C CYS A 75 -2.19 -4.20 -13.93
N ALA A 76 -3.24 -4.65 -14.62
CA ALA A 76 -3.12 -5.68 -15.63
C ALA A 76 -2.27 -5.11 -16.77
N GLY A 77 -0.96 -5.33 -16.75
CA GLY A 77 -0.11 -5.04 -17.90
C GLY A 77 1.32 -4.60 -17.67
N THR A 78 1.77 -4.29 -16.45
CA THR A 78 3.20 -4.03 -16.22
C THR A 78 3.71 -4.81 -15.03
N ALA A 79 3.95 -6.10 -15.25
CA ALA A 79 4.95 -6.80 -14.46
C ALA A 79 6.25 -6.00 -14.61
N ARG A 80 6.68 -5.30 -13.55
CA ARG A 80 8.02 -4.72 -13.52
C ARG A 80 8.98 -5.89 -13.65
N SER A 81 9.45 -6.13 -14.87
CA SER A 81 10.49 -7.11 -15.13
C SER A 81 11.71 -6.69 -14.33
N TYR A 82 12.07 -7.55 -13.37
CA TYR A 82 13.38 -7.70 -12.72
C TYR A 82 14.22 -6.45 -12.50
N ASP A 83 14.51 -6.12 -11.23
CA ASP A 83 15.82 -6.44 -10.67
C ASP A 83 15.87 -6.15 -9.16
N ARG A 84 16.32 -7.18 -8.43
CA ARG A 84 16.82 -7.08 -7.06
C ARG A 84 18.08 -6.21 -7.06
N TRP A 85 18.07 -5.12 -6.30
CA TRP A 85 19.25 -4.56 -5.65
C TRP A 85 18.87 -4.14 -4.23
#